data_AF-A0A7C2BRH8-F1
#
_entry.id   AF-A0A7C2BRH8-F1
#
_cell.length_a   1.000
_cell.length_b   1.000
_cell.length_c   1.000
_cell.angle_alpha   90.00
_cell.angle_beta   90.00
_cell.angle_gamma   90.00
#
_symmetry.space_group_name_H-M   'P 1'
#
loop_
_entity.id
_entity.type
_entity.pdbx_description
1 polymer ?
#
loop_
_entity_poly.entity_id
_entity_poly.type
_entity_poly.pdbx_seq_one_letter_code
_entity_poly.pdbx_strand_id
1 'polypeptide(L)'
;MKKLLVITLLSLLVQQVIAQEKTEQSATDLAKKTQNPVADLISLPFQFNTFFETGPKGKTQNLLLIQPVIPIELNDDWNFIARPIIPLLE
;
A
#
# COMPACT_ATOMS: atom_id res chain seq x y z
N MET A 1 -8.66 -53.43 19.47
CA MET A 1 -7.55 -52.78 18.72
C MET A 1 -8.04 -51.74 17.72
N LYS A 2 -8.98 -52.06 16.80
CA LYS A 2 -9.51 -51.12 15.81
C LYS A 2 -10.15 -49.84 16.40
N LYS A 3 -10.93 -49.96 17.50
CA LYS A 3 -11.58 -48.81 18.16
C LYS A 3 -10.59 -47.85 18.85
N LEU A 4 -9.47 -48.38 19.36
CA LEU A 4 -8.43 -47.57 20.01
C LEU A 4 -7.67 -46.74 18.96
N LEU A 5 -7.40 -47.33 17.79
CA LEU A 5 -6.76 -46.68 16.65
C LEU A 5 -7.63 -45.55 16.09
N VAL A 6 -8.96 -45.73 16.04
CA VAL A 6 -9.91 -44.69 15.60
C VAL A 6 -9.93 -43.50 16.55
N ILE A 7 -9.88 -43.72 17.86
CA ILE A 7 -9.88 -42.64 18.86
C ILE A 7 -8.58 -41.82 18.78
N THR A 8 -7.43 -42.48 18.60
CA THR A 8 -6.14 -41.79 18.38
C THR A 8 -6.12 -41.00 17.07
N LEU A 9 -6.74 -41.52 16.01
CA LEU A 9 -6.86 -40.81 14.74
C LEU A 9 -7.77 -39.58 14.87
N LEU A 10 -8.88 -39.71 15.61
CA LEU A 10 -9.83 -38.63 15.85
C LEU A 10 -9.21 -37.50 16.70
N SER A 11 -8.39 -37.85 17.71
CA SER A 11 -7.68 -36.85 18.50
C SER A 11 -6.63 -36.08 17.71
N LEU A 12 -5.99 -36.73 16.72
CA LEU A 12 -5.00 -36.10 15.84
C LEU A 12 -5.66 -35.08 14.89
N LEU A 13 -6.89 -35.36 14.44
CA LEU A 13 -7.70 -34.44 13.63
C LEU A 13 -8.16 -33.21 14.42
N VAL A 14 -8.50 -33.37 15.71
CA VAL A 14 -8.93 -32.24 16.56
C VAL A 14 -7.77 -31.27 16.86
N GLN A 15 -6.53 -31.76 16.95
CA GLN A 15 -5.35 -30.91 17.18
C GLN A 15 -5.02 -29.99 15.99
N GLN A 16 -5.37 -30.37 14.75
CA GLN A 16 -5.18 -29.50 13.57
C GLN A 16 -6.15 -28.31 13.55
N VAL A 17 -7.33 -28.44 14.18
CA VAL A 17 -8.35 -27.37 14.22
C VAL A 17 -7.97 -26.26 15.22
N ILE A 18 -7.25 -26.60 16.29
CA ILE A 18 -6.88 -25.65 17.35
C ILE A 18 -5.58 -24.89 17.02
N ALA A 19 -4.75 -25.42 16.11
CA ALA A 19 -3.47 -24.80 15.71
C ALA A 19 -3.61 -23.63 14.72
N GLN A 20 -4.84 -23.23 14.36
CA GLN A 20 -5.11 -22.14 13.43
C GLN A 20 -5.47 -20.81 14.13
N GLU A 21 -5.17 -20.64 15.42
CA GLU A 21 -5.02 -19.32 16.03
C GLU A 21 -3.60 -18.78 15.79
N LYS A 22 -3.22 -18.68 14.51
CA LYS A 22 -2.09 -17.86 14.10
C LYS A 22 -2.69 -16.50 13.79
N THR A 23 -2.41 -15.49 14.64
CA THR A 23 -2.72 -14.07 14.47
C THR A 23 -2.91 -13.70 13.00
N GLU A 24 -4.15 -13.78 12.54
CA GLU A 24 -4.55 -13.29 11.22
C GLU A 24 -4.68 -11.78 11.36
N GLN A 25 -3.56 -11.06 11.19
CA GLN A 25 -3.66 -9.79 10.46
C GLN A 25 -4.17 -10.20 9.08
N SER A 26 -5.49 -10.22 8.94
CA SER A 26 -6.15 -10.90 7.85
C SER A 26 -5.69 -10.27 6.54
N ALA A 27 -5.42 -11.08 5.52
CA ALA A 27 -5.15 -10.60 4.16
C ALA A 27 -6.27 -9.63 3.68
N THR A 28 -7.46 -9.73 4.28
CA THR A 28 -8.61 -8.84 4.12
C THR A 28 -8.35 -7.41 4.61
N ASP A 29 -7.63 -7.20 5.71
CA ASP A 29 -7.31 -5.86 6.22
C ASP A 29 -6.22 -5.19 5.38
N LEU A 30 -5.24 -5.96 4.90
CA LEU A 30 -4.28 -5.49 3.92
C LEU A 30 -4.97 -5.17 2.58
N ALA A 31 -5.90 -6.02 2.13
CA ALA A 31 -6.68 -5.78 0.92
C ALA A 31 -7.57 -4.52 1.05
N LYS A 32 -8.19 -4.28 2.21
CA LYS A 32 -8.96 -3.06 2.48
C LYS A 32 -8.09 -1.80 2.49
N LYS A 33 -6.92 -1.84 3.13
CA LYS A 33 -5.92 -0.75 3.08
C LYS A 33 -5.40 -0.52 1.65
N THR A 34 -5.23 -1.58 0.86
CA THR A 34 -4.81 -1.49 -0.55
C THR A 34 -5.92 -0.93 -1.45
N GLN A 35 -7.19 -1.22 -1.13
CA GLN A 35 -8.34 -0.70 -1.87
C GLN A 35 -8.57 0.80 -1.67
N ASN A 36 -8.02 1.40 -0.60
CA ASN A 36 -7.97 2.84 -0.42
C ASN A 36 -6.51 3.34 -0.48
N PRO A 37 -5.88 3.34 -1.66
CA PRO A 37 -4.44 3.55 -1.83
C PRO A 37 -3.94 4.94 -1.43
N VAL A 38 -4.86 5.85 -1.08
CA VAL A 38 -4.55 7.22 -0.66
C VAL A 38 -4.41 7.33 0.86
N ALA A 39 -4.93 6.37 1.63
CA ALA A 39 -4.98 6.48 3.08
C ALA A 39 -3.66 6.13 3.78
N ASP A 40 -2.90 5.13 3.29
CA ASP A 40 -1.80 4.53 4.06
C ASP A 40 -0.45 4.42 3.31
N LEU A 41 -0.39 4.77 2.02
CA LEU A 41 0.83 4.67 1.22
C LEU A 41 1.40 6.06 0.91
N ILE A 42 2.63 6.31 1.38
CA ILE A 42 3.42 7.45 0.91
C ILE A 42 3.89 7.14 -0.51
N SER A 43 3.52 7.98 -1.48
CA SER A 43 3.99 7.87 -2.85
C SER A 43 4.76 9.12 -3.29
N LEU A 44 5.80 8.93 -4.11
CA LEU A 44 6.61 10.01 -4.67
C LEU A 44 6.69 9.89 -6.20
N PRO A 45 5.62 10.24 -6.92
CA PRO A 45 5.63 10.26 -8.38
C PRO A 45 6.57 11.34 -8.93
N PHE A 46 7.26 10.97 -10.00
CA PHE A 46 8.11 11.83 -10.81
C PHE A 46 7.52 11.91 -12.21
N GLN A 47 7.35 13.13 -12.72
CA GLN A 47 6.92 13.38 -14.10
C GLN A 47 8.00 14.19 -14.80
N PHE A 48 8.61 13.61 -15.82
CA PHE A 48 9.59 14.31 -16.64
C PHE A 48 8.94 14.73 -17.96
N ASN A 49 8.80 16.04 -18.15
CA ASN A 49 8.23 16.62 -19.35
C ASN A 49 9.33 17.38 -20.10
N THR A 50 9.47 17.08 -21.39
CA THR A 50 10.32 17.85 -22.30
C THR A 50 9.42 18.69 -23.20
N PHE A 51 9.55 20.00 -23.09
CA PHE A 51 8.87 20.94 -23.95
C PHE A 51 9.85 21.45 -25.01
N PHE A 52 9.58 21.15 -26.28
CA PHE A 52 10.37 21.63 -27.40
C PHE A 52 9.95 23.06 -27.75
N GLU A 53 10.90 23.88 -28.23
CA GLU A 53 10.67 25.23 -28.79
C GLU A 53 9.97 26.26 -27.88
N THR A 54 9.83 25.95 -26.60
CA THR A 54 9.02 26.73 -25.63
C THR A 54 9.87 27.38 -24.53
N GLY A 55 11.14 26.99 -24.42
CA GLY A 55 12.10 27.59 -23.50
C GLY A 55 12.65 28.94 -23.99
N PRO A 56 13.39 29.67 -23.13
CA PRO A 56 13.97 30.95 -23.48
C PRO A 56 14.82 30.87 -24.76
N LYS A 57 14.55 31.77 -25.71
CA LYS A 57 15.18 31.80 -27.05
C LYS A 57 14.84 30.58 -27.94
N GLY A 58 13.67 29.96 -27.75
CA GLY A 58 13.21 28.83 -28.56
C GLY A 58 13.94 27.52 -28.28
N LYS A 59 14.59 27.42 -27.11
CA LYS A 59 15.32 26.21 -26.71
C LYS A 59 14.35 25.17 -26.13
N THR A 60 14.76 23.90 -26.18
CA THR A 60 14.11 22.84 -25.42
C THR A 60 14.20 23.17 -23.92
N GLN A 61 13.08 22.99 -23.21
CA GLN A 61 13.01 23.13 -21.77
C GLN A 61 12.60 21.80 -21.15
N ASN A 62 13.35 21.36 -20.14
CA ASN A 62 13.01 20.19 -19.36
C ASN A 62 12.37 20.62 -18.05
N LEU A 63 11.28 19.94 -17.68
CA LEU A 63 10.57 20.16 -16.44
C LEU A 63 10.41 18.82 -15.72
N LEU A 64 11.04 18.69 -14.58
CA LEU A 64 10.81 17.58 -13.66
C LEU A 64 9.83 18.02 -12.57
N LEU A 65 8.67 17.37 -12.55
CA LEU A 65 7.62 17.55 -11.56
C LEU A 65 7.75 16.44 -10.51
N ILE A 66 8.09 16.81 -9.28
CA ILE A 66 8.09 15.91 -8.13
C ILE A 66 6.80 16.18 -7.35
N GLN A 67 6.00 15.14 -7.13
CA GLN A 67 4.65 15.28 -6.55
C GLN A 67 4.40 14.30 -5.41
N PRO A 68 5.06 14.44 -4.25
CA PRO A 68 4.81 13.59 -3.10
C PRO A 68 3.32 13.59 -2.72
N VAL A 69 2.82 12.43 -2.32
CA VAL A 69 1.51 12.24 -1.71
C VAL A 69 1.76 11.64 -0.34
N ILE A 70 1.50 12.43 0.69
CA ILE A 70 1.78 12.08 2.08
C ILE A 70 0.43 12.12 2.83
N PRO A 71 -0.14 10.96 3.18
CA PRO A 71 -1.28 10.91 4.08
C PRO A 71 -0.86 11.17 5.52
N ILE A 72 -1.68 11.90 6.27
CA ILE A 72 -1.51 12.25 7.67
C ILE A 72 -2.85 12.00 8.35
N GLU A 73 -2.93 10.93 9.14
CA GLU A 73 -4.11 10.64 9.95
C GLU A 73 -4.25 11.71 11.04
N LEU A 74 -5.40 12.38 11.09
CA LEU A 74 -5.70 13.39 12.12
C LEU A 74 -6.50 12.79 13.28
N ASN A 75 -7.43 11.87 12.99
CA ASN A 75 -8.23 11.08 13.93
C ASN A 75 -8.94 9.94 13.19
N ASP A 76 -9.77 9.16 13.89
CA ASP A 76 -10.49 7.98 13.36
C ASP A 76 -11.41 8.28 12.16
N ASP A 77 -11.84 9.53 12.00
CA ASP A 77 -12.77 9.95 10.95
C ASP A 77 -12.12 10.80 9.84
N TRP A 78 -10.93 11.37 10.09
CA TRP A 78 -10.31 12.36 9.21
C TRP A 78 -8.88 12.01 8.85
N ASN A 79 -8.61 11.96 7.54
CA ASN A 79 -7.28 11.84 6.96
C ASN A 79 -6.95 13.09 6.13
N PHE A 80 -5.78 13.67 6.36
CA PHE A 80 -5.28 14.84 5.63
C PHE A 80 -4.19 14.42 4.66
N ILE A 81 -4.35 14.76 3.38
CA ILE A 81 -3.40 14.33 2.33
C ILE A 81 -2.62 15.55 1.85
N ALA A 82 -1.33 15.62 2.19
CA ALA A 82 -0.42 16.65 1.70
C ALA A 82 0.10 16.28 0.31
N ARG A 83 -0.05 17.21 -0.66
CA ARG A 83 0.36 17.04 -2.06
C ARG A 83 1.09 18.29 -2.61
N PRO A 84 2.31 18.61 -2.15
CA PRO A 84 3.06 19.70 -2.74
C PRO A 84 3.52 19.36 -4.17
N ILE A 85 3.52 20.35 -5.04
CA ILE A 85 4.03 20.25 -6.42
C ILE A 85 5.36 20.97 -6.46
N ILE A 86 6.44 20.22 -6.68
CA ILE A 86 7.80 20.76 -6.70
C ILE A 86 8.30 20.71 -8.14
N PRO A 87 8.26 21.84 -8.88
CA PRO A 87 8.84 21.93 -10.21
C PRO A 87 10.35 22.15 -10.13
N LEU A 88 11.10 21.35 -10.89
CA LEU A 88 12.52 21.54 -11.15
C LEU A 88 12.69 21.83 -12.64
N LEU A 89 13.11 23.07 -12.92
CA LEU A 89 13.38 23.57 -14.27
C LEU A 89 14.87 23.42 -14.56
N GLU A 90 15.18 22.96 -15.76
CA GLU A 90 16.54 22.99 -16.33
C GLU A 90 16.70 24.13 -17.35
#